data_AF-A0A417CFT2-F1
#
_entry.id   AF-A0A417CFT2-F1
#
_cell.length_a   1.000
_cell.length_b   1.000
_cell.length_c   1.000
_cell.angle_alpha   90.00
_cell.angle_beta   90.00
_cell.angle_gamma   90.00
#
_symmetry.space_group_name_H-M   'P 1'
#
loop_
_entity.id
_entity.type
_entity.pdbx_description
1 polymer ?
#
loop_
_entity_poly.entity_id
_entity_poly.type
_entity_poly.pdbx_seq_one_letter_code
_entity_poly.pdbx_strand_id
1 'polypeptide(L)'
;MKEENIVLGIKINKKKMLVNFISLSLVQGMIIFVGLFNLLKTYLMLNNIEIIFISMIVFIVAEIFFLSLSGSSEYLEIKNKKLGYYRTNSGLKGVFQLLKTNNSADNIFLLDMEHISLIKISYVKTTGGWAQNGYAIQLTFLLTDHSQFTIVPTTMNAIEDGTYKAFIDYIEQCGITVIDKYNICSLLSGNVDSFNTYIKELERGMKHD
;
A
#
# COMPACT_ATOMS: atom_id res chain seq x y z
N MET A 1 -18.54 11.29 -22.49
CA MET A 1 -17.70 11.00 -21.31
C MET A 1 -16.28 10.83 -21.80
N LYS A 2 -15.32 11.65 -21.33
CA LYS A 2 -13.90 11.38 -21.58
C LYS A 2 -13.54 10.06 -20.92
N GLU A 3 -12.69 9.26 -21.55
CA GLU A 3 -12.07 8.10 -20.90
C GLU A 3 -11.21 8.61 -19.74
N GLU A 4 -11.78 8.60 -18.53
CA GLU A 4 -11.01 8.88 -17.32
C GLU A 4 -10.39 7.57 -16.83
N ASN A 5 -9.06 7.56 -16.81
CA ASN A 5 -8.29 6.53 -16.14
C ASN A 5 -7.93 7.06 -14.75
N ILE A 6 -8.61 6.56 -13.72
CA ILE A 6 -8.38 6.96 -12.33
C ILE A 6 -7.72 5.79 -11.61
N VAL A 7 -6.54 6.01 -11.03
CA VAL A 7 -5.78 5.00 -10.30
C VAL A 7 -5.67 5.42 -8.84
N LEU A 8 -6.27 4.64 -7.94
CA LEU A 8 -6.23 4.86 -6.50
C LEU A 8 -5.30 3.80 -5.87
N GLY A 9 -4.14 4.23 -5.36
CA GLY A 9 -3.09 3.33 -4.88
C GLY A 9 -1.80 3.46 -5.71
N ILE A 10 -0.80 2.64 -5.39
CA ILE A 10 0.49 2.69 -6.08
C ILE A 10 0.56 1.63 -7.16
N LYS A 11 0.49 2.05 -8.43
CA LYS A 11 0.79 1.18 -9.57
C LYS A 11 2.29 1.04 -9.75
N ILE A 12 2.84 -0.12 -9.40
CA ILE A 12 4.27 -0.42 -9.53
C ILE A 12 4.51 -1.11 -10.87
N ASN A 13 5.35 -0.51 -11.70
CA ASN A 13 5.81 -1.12 -12.94
C ASN A 13 7.05 -2.00 -12.70
N LYS A 14 7.39 -2.84 -13.70
CA LYS A 14 8.54 -3.77 -13.65
C LYS A 14 9.84 -3.10 -13.24
N LYS A 15 10.15 -1.95 -13.85
CA LYS A 15 11.40 -1.21 -13.59
C LYS A 15 11.44 -0.73 -12.14
N LYS A 16 10.37 -0.12 -11.65
CA LYS A 16 10.25 0.39 -10.28
C LYS A 16 10.28 -0.74 -9.26
N MET A 17 9.68 -1.88 -9.56
CA MET A 17 9.75 -3.08 -8.73
C MET A 17 11.19 -3.58 -8.56
N LEU A 18 11.94 -3.71 -9.65
CA LEU A 18 13.35 -4.13 -9.61
C LEU A 18 14.25 -3.11 -8.91
N VAL A 19 14.04 -1.81 -9.17
CA VAL A 19 14.79 -0.74 -8.50
C VAL A 19 14.53 -0.77 -7.00
N ASN A 20 13.26 -0.89 -6.56
CA ASN A 20 12.92 -0.98 -5.14
C ASN A 20 13.51 -2.24 -4.49
N PHE A 21 13.53 -3.37 -5.20
CA PHE A 21 14.17 -4.60 -4.72
C PHE A 21 15.67 -4.39 -4.50
N ILE A 22 16.37 -3.89 -5.51
CA ILE A 22 17.82 -3.65 -5.45
C ILE A 22 18.16 -2.60 -4.38
N SER A 23 17.40 -1.51 -4.30
CA SER A 23 17.67 -0.45 -3.33
C SER A 23 17.48 -0.94 -1.89
N LEU A 24 16.42 -1.71 -1.63
CA LEU A 24 16.18 -2.28 -0.31
C LEU A 24 17.32 -3.23 0.07
N SER A 25 17.72 -4.12 -0.84
CA SER A 25 18.79 -5.09 -0.59
C SER A 25 20.16 -4.48 -0.40
N LEU A 26 20.50 -3.45 -1.19
CA LEU A 26 21.78 -2.78 -1.03
C LEU A 26 21.83 -1.99 0.28
N VAL A 27 20.77 -1.23 0.61
CA VAL A 27 20.78 -0.38 1.81
C VAL A 27 20.76 -1.21 3.08
N GLN A 28 19.81 -2.14 3.21
CA GLN A 28 19.70 -2.97 4.42
C GLN A 28 20.91 -3.89 4.55
N GLY A 29 21.28 -4.49 3.44
CA GLY A 29 22.37 -5.43 3.39
C GLY A 29 23.74 -4.81 3.67
N MET A 30 24.03 -3.59 3.20
CA MET A 30 25.27 -2.89 3.57
C MET A 30 25.33 -2.57 5.07
N ILE A 31 24.21 -2.16 5.68
CA ILE A 31 24.14 -1.87 7.11
C ILE A 31 24.45 -3.13 7.92
N ILE A 32 23.82 -4.26 7.57
CA ILE A 32 24.03 -5.55 8.24
C ILE A 32 25.48 -6.00 8.05
N PHE A 33 25.99 -5.97 6.83
CA PHE A 33 27.35 -6.44 6.52
C PHE A 33 28.42 -5.62 7.24
N VAL A 34 28.35 -4.29 7.17
CA VAL A 34 29.35 -3.40 7.81
C VAL A 34 29.23 -3.46 9.33
N GLY A 35 28.00 -3.46 9.86
CA GLY A 35 27.75 -3.56 11.30
C GLY A 35 28.32 -4.86 11.87
N LEU A 36 28.03 -5.99 11.21
CA LEU A 36 28.50 -7.30 11.64
C LEU A 36 30.01 -7.45 11.45
N PHE A 37 30.58 -6.96 10.35
CA PHE A 37 32.02 -6.97 10.13
C PHE A 37 32.77 -6.28 11.26
N ASN A 38 32.33 -5.08 11.66
CA ASN A 38 32.95 -4.35 12.76
C ASN A 38 32.76 -5.06 14.11
N LEU A 39 31.57 -5.61 14.38
CA LEU A 39 31.29 -6.33 15.61
C LEU A 39 32.16 -7.58 15.75
N LEU A 40 32.24 -8.42 14.70
CA LEU A 40 33.07 -9.62 14.70
C LEU A 40 34.56 -9.27 14.81
N LYS A 41 35.03 -8.21 14.14
CA LYS A 41 36.42 -7.74 14.25
C LYS A 41 36.78 -7.26 15.65
N THR A 42 35.84 -6.64 16.38
CA THR A 42 36.08 -6.13 17.72
C THR A 42 36.06 -7.24 18.77
N TYR A 43 35.15 -8.22 18.65
CA TYR A 43 34.90 -9.19 19.71
C TYR A 43 35.45 -10.59 19.44
N LEU A 44 35.84 -10.90 18.20
CA LEU A 44 36.41 -12.20 17.83
C LEU A 44 37.82 -12.06 17.29
N MET A 45 38.70 -12.99 17.67
CA MET A 45 40.06 -13.09 17.13
C MET A 45 40.08 -13.88 15.81
N LEU A 46 39.21 -13.49 14.88
CA LEU A 46 39.16 -14.05 13.53
C LEU A 46 40.00 -13.22 12.58
N ASN A 47 40.51 -13.84 11.53
CA ASN A 47 41.20 -13.11 10.47
C ASN A 47 40.18 -12.36 9.57
N ASN A 48 40.65 -11.37 8.81
CA ASN A 48 39.76 -10.54 7.97
C ASN A 48 38.97 -11.36 6.94
N ILE A 49 39.52 -12.46 6.44
CA ILE A 49 38.86 -13.29 5.41
C ILE A 49 37.70 -14.06 6.04
N GLU A 50 37.90 -14.65 7.22
CA GLU A 50 36.88 -15.34 8.00
C GLU A 50 35.74 -14.39 8.36
N ILE A 51 36.05 -13.18 8.81
CA ILE A 51 35.05 -12.16 9.14
C ILE A 51 34.23 -11.78 7.90
N ILE A 52 34.88 -11.55 6.75
CA ILE A 52 34.17 -11.26 5.50
C ILE A 52 33.22 -12.41 5.14
N PHE A 53 33.69 -13.65 5.22
CA PHE A 53 32.88 -14.83 4.89
C PHE A 53 31.66 -14.97 5.80
N ILE A 54 31.85 -14.87 7.11
CA ILE A 54 30.76 -14.96 8.08
C ILE A 54 29.77 -13.81 7.88
N SER A 55 30.27 -12.58 7.72
CA SER A 55 29.42 -11.42 7.46
C SER A 55 28.61 -11.57 6.18
N MET A 56 29.19 -12.16 5.13
CA MET A 56 28.49 -12.41 3.87
C MET A 56 27.41 -13.48 4.00
N ILE A 57 27.66 -14.56 4.76
CA ILE A 57 26.64 -15.60 5.03
C ILE A 57 25.47 -15.02 5.81
N VAL A 58 25.74 -14.28 6.89
CA VAL A 58 24.67 -13.68 7.71
C VAL A 58 23.89 -12.64 6.89
N PHE A 59 24.57 -11.85 6.07
CA PHE A 59 23.93 -10.95 5.11
C PHE A 59 22.96 -11.71 4.21
N ILE A 60 23.38 -12.80 3.55
CA ILE A 60 22.49 -13.57 2.65
C ILE A 60 21.26 -14.10 3.40
N VAL A 61 21.46 -14.68 4.59
CA VAL A 61 20.37 -15.25 5.38
C VAL A 61 19.39 -14.17 5.85
N ALA A 62 19.90 -13.06 6.37
CA ALA A 62 19.07 -11.93 6.81
C ALA A 62 18.29 -11.34 5.63
N GLU A 63 18.93 -11.20 4.48
CA GLU A 63 18.33 -10.65 3.27
C GLU A 63 17.16 -11.52 2.77
N ILE A 64 17.34 -12.84 2.71
CA ILE A 64 16.25 -13.77 2.35
C ILE A 64 15.08 -13.62 3.33
N PHE A 65 15.35 -13.49 4.62
CA PHE A 65 14.32 -13.32 5.64
C PHE A 65 13.57 -11.99 5.48
N PHE A 66 14.27 -10.87 5.38
CA PHE A 66 13.66 -9.53 5.23
C PHE A 66 12.89 -9.38 3.92
N LEU A 67 13.45 -9.86 2.81
CA LEU A 67 12.76 -9.82 1.52
C LEU A 67 11.54 -10.76 1.45
N SER A 68 11.47 -11.78 2.32
CA SER A 68 10.29 -12.63 2.46
C SER A 68 9.17 -11.95 3.26
N LEU A 69 9.53 -11.02 4.15
CA LEU A 69 8.60 -10.24 4.98
C LEU A 69 8.05 -8.99 4.29
N SER A 70 8.61 -8.58 3.15
CA SER A 70 8.11 -7.43 2.42
C SER A 70 6.64 -7.66 1.99
N GLY A 71 5.78 -6.68 2.28
CA GLY A 71 4.33 -6.79 2.05
C GLY A 71 3.91 -6.74 0.58
N SER A 72 2.61 -6.58 0.35
CA SER A 72 2.02 -6.30 -0.97
C SER A 72 1.48 -4.87 -1.01
N SER A 73 1.49 -4.26 -2.19
CA SER A 73 0.76 -3.02 -2.45
C SER A 73 -0.47 -3.31 -3.30
N GLU A 74 -1.57 -2.64 -2.99
CA GLU A 74 -2.87 -2.83 -3.64
C GLU A 74 -3.28 -1.52 -4.30
N TYR A 75 -3.95 -1.61 -5.46
CA TYR A 75 -4.49 -0.44 -6.13
C TYR A 75 -5.81 -0.76 -6.84
N LEU A 76 -6.66 0.24 -6.94
CA LEU A 76 -7.87 0.26 -7.75
C LEU A 76 -7.58 1.06 -9.03
N GLU A 77 -8.10 0.60 -10.15
CA GLU A 77 -8.03 1.31 -11.43
C GLU A 77 -9.41 1.32 -12.07
N ILE A 78 -9.94 2.51 -12.29
CA ILE A 78 -11.14 2.72 -13.09
C ILE A 78 -10.71 2.95 -14.53
N LYS A 79 -11.16 2.08 -15.43
CA LYS A 79 -10.93 2.22 -16.86
C LYS A 79 -12.13 1.71 -17.63
N ASN A 80 -12.64 2.50 -18.57
CA ASN A 80 -13.74 2.12 -19.47
C ASN A 80 -14.98 1.61 -18.72
N LYS A 81 -15.41 2.34 -17.68
CA LYS A 81 -16.53 1.96 -16.78
C LYS A 81 -16.36 0.60 -16.07
N LYS A 82 -15.12 0.12 -15.95
CA LYS A 82 -14.79 -1.05 -15.14
C LYS A 82 -13.90 -0.63 -13.97
N LEU A 83 -14.20 -1.19 -12.81
CA LEU A 83 -13.37 -1.13 -11.61
C LEU A 83 -12.51 -2.39 -11.55
N GLY A 84 -11.20 -2.22 -11.71
CA GLY A 84 -10.23 -3.30 -11.52
C GLY A 84 -9.54 -3.18 -10.17
N TYR A 85 -9.37 -4.32 -9.50
CA TYR A 85 -8.58 -4.42 -8.29
C TYR A 85 -7.34 -5.27 -8.52
N TYR A 86 -6.20 -4.70 -8.19
CA TYR A 86 -4.90 -5.26 -8.51
C TYR A 86 -4.02 -5.32 -7.28
N ARG A 87 -3.25 -6.41 -7.18
CA ARG A 87 -2.27 -6.61 -6.12
C ARG A 87 -0.88 -6.79 -6.72
N THR A 88 0.06 -6.01 -6.21
CA THR A 88 1.48 -6.13 -6.53
C THR A 88 2.19 -6.70 -5.31
N ASN A 89 2.82 -7.87 -5.46
CA ASN A 89 3.66 -8.41 -4.39
C ASN A 89 4.99 -7.65 -4.34
N SER A 90 5.62 -7.54 -3.17
CA SER A 90 6.96 -6.94 -3.03
C SER A 90 8.04 -8.00 -2.75
N GLY A 91 9.30 -7.55 -2.70
CA GLY A 91 10.46 -8.38 -2.36
C GLY A 91 10.59 -9.62 -3.25
N LEU A 92 10.94 -10.75 -2.63
CA LEU A 92 11.15 -12.00 -3.37
C LEU A 92 9.89 -12.47 -4.10
N LYS A 93 8.72 -12.40 -3.45
CA LYS A 93 7.44 -12.80 -4.07
C LYS A 93 7.15 -11.99 -5.32
N GLY A 94 7.41 -10.68 -5.25
CA GLY A 94 7.27 -9.77 -6.37
C GLY A 94 8.19 -10.11 -7.54
N VAL A 95 9.48 -10.35 -7.26
CA VAL A 95 10.45 -10.75 -8.29
C VAL A 95 10.09 -12.09 -8.92
N PHE A 96 9.71 -13.10 -8.12
CA PHE A 96 9.28 -14.40 -8.65
C PHE A 96 8.03 -14.30 -9.52
N GLN A 97 7.05 -13.48 -9.12
CA GLN A 97 5.87 -13.21 -9.93
C GLN A 97 6.26 -12.59 -11.27
N LEU A 98 7.12 -11.56 -11.25
CA LEU A 98 7.61 -10.91 -12.45
C LEU A 98 8.31 -11.90 -13.40
N LEU A 99 9.12 -12.82 -12.87
CA LEU A 99 9.78 -13.86 -13.66
C LEU A 99 8.78 -14.87 -14.23
N LYS A 100 7.75 -15.24 -13.47
CA LYS A 100 6.76 -16.25 -13.87
C LYS A 100 5.76 -15.74 -14.91
N THR A 101 5.23 -14.54 -14.72
CA THR A 101 4.10 -14.02 -15.51
C THR A 101 4.47 -12.86 -16.42
N ASN A 102 5.69 -12.33 -16.28
CA ASN A 102 6.12 -11.09 -16.92
C ASN A 102 5.15 -9.93 -16.63
N ASN A 103 4.42 -9.96 -15.51
CA ASN A 103 3.53 -8.92 -15.03
C ASN A 103 3.91 -8.52 -13.60
N SER A 104 3.81 -7.24 -13.29
CA SER A 104 4.13 -6.72 -11.95
C SER A 104 2.94 -6.75 -10.99
N ALA A 105 1.72 -6.96 -11.49
CA ALA A 105 0.50 -7.00 -10.69
C ALA A 105 -0.40 -8.17 -11.12
N ASP A 106 -1.05 -8.78 -10.13
CA ASP A 106 -2.13 -9.74 -10.35
C ASP A 106 -3.45 -8.96 -10.42
N ASN A 107 -4.27 -9.28 -11.42
CA ASN A 107 -5.67 -8.86 -11.44
C ASN A 107 -6.46 -9.78 -10.52
N ILE A 108 -6.95 -9.25 -9.41
CA ILE A 108 -7.74 -10.01 -8.45
C ILE A 108 -9.19 -10.09 -8.94
N PHE A 109 -9.76 -8.96 -9.37
CA PHE A 109 -11.05 -8.92 -10.03
C PHE A 109 -11.19 -7.71 -10.95
N LEU A 110 -12.10 -7.84 -11.91
CA LEU A 110 -12.55 -6.77 -12.78
C LEU A 110 -14.08 -6.76 -12.76
N LEU A 111 -14.66 -5.66 -12.31
CA LEU A 111 -16.11 -5.50 -12.17
C LEU A 111 -16.59 -4.36 -13.07
N ASP A 112 -17.68 -4.57 -13.79
CA ASP A 112 -18.42 -3.47 -14.40
C ASP A 112 -19.04 -2.60 -13.30
N MET A 113 -19.00 -1.27 -13.50
CA MET A 113 -19.58 -0.30 -12.54
C MET A 113 -21.07 -0.57 -12.28
N GLU A 114 -21.79 -1.15 -13.24
CA GLU A 114 -23.21 -1.52 -13.12
C GLU A 114 -23.47 -2.58 -12.04
N HIS A 115 -22.47 -3.38 -11.68
CA HIS A 115 -22.59 -4.37 -10.61
C HIS A 115 -22.37 -3.78 -9.21
N ILE A 116 -22.01 -2.50 -9.10
CA ILE A 116 -21.78 -1.81 -7.83
C ILE A 116 -23.06 -1.07 -7.45
N SER A 117 -23.68 -1.43 -6.33
CA SER A 117 -24.91 -0.78 -5.86
C SER A 117 -24.60 0.51 -5.09
N LEU A 118 -23.65 0.46 -4.16
CA LEU A 118 -23.21 1.62 -3.39
C LEU A 118 -21.79 1.44 -2.86
N ILE A 119 -21.19 2.56 -2.43
CA ILE A 119 -19.92 2.59 -1.74
C ILE A 119 -20.09 3.25 -0.39
N LYS A 120 -19.49 2.66 0.65
CA LYS A 120 -19.36 3.27 1.97
C LYS A 120 -17.93 3.75 2.17
N ILE A 121 -17.80 5.01 2.56
CA ILE A 121 -16.52 5.62 2.94
C ILE A 121 -16.44 5.63 4.46
N SER A 122 -15.32 5.13 4.97
CA SER A 122 -15.03 5.01 6.40
C SER A 122 -13.53 5.18 6.62
N TYR A 123 -13.08 4.97 7.85
CA TYR A 123 -11.67 5.04 8.22
C TYR A 123 -11.26 3.86 9.09
N VAL A 124 -9.97 3.53 9.05
CA VAL A 124 -9.34 2.57 9.95
C VAL A 124 -8.14 3.19 10.62
N LYS A 125 -7.87 2.77 11.85
CA LYS A 125 -6.60 3.08 12.51
C LYS A 125 -5.48 2.33 11.82
N THR A 126 -4.42 3.06 11.52
CA THR A 126 -3.17 2.49 11.05
C THR A 126 -2.08 2.78 12.05
N THR A 127 -1.23 1.80 12.29
CA THR A 127 -0.01 1.97 13.07
C THR A 127 1.14 2.06 12.09
N GLY A 128 1.72 3.25 11.97
CA GLY A 128 2.92 3.46 11.18
C GLY A 128 4.17 2.88 11.87
N GLY A 129 5.31 2.94 11.18
CA GLY A 129 6.61 2.70 11.82
C GLY A 129 6.81 3.65 13.01
N TRP A 130 7.54 3.19 14.04
CA TRP A 130 7.73 3.91 15.31
C TRP A 130 6.49 4.08 16.19
N ALA A 131 5.47 3.22 16.01
CA ALA A 131 4.24 3.21 16.82
C ALA A 131 3.42 4.51 16.74
N GLN A 132 3.55 5.28 15.66
CA GLN A 132 2.69 6.44 15.42
C GLN A 132 1.30 5.98 14.97
N ASN A 133 0.26 6.47 15.67
CA ASN A 133 -1.13 6.22 15.30
C ASN A 133 -1.56 7.21 14.21
N GLY A 134 -1.97 6.67 13.06
CA GLY A 134 -2.59 7.39 11.97
C GLY A 134 -3.95 6.79 11.59
N TYR A 135 -4.56 7.36 10.56
CA TYR A 135 -5.79 6.86 9.98
C TYR A 135 -5.62 6.67 8.48
N ALA A 136 -6.31 5.67 7.93
CA ALA A 136 -6.43 5.46 6.50
C ALA A 136 -7.90 5.40 6.09
N ILE A 137 -8.18 5.81 4.86
CA ILE A 137 -9.52 5.71 4.27
C ILE A 137 -9.79 4.23 3.94
N GLN A 138 -10.97 3.78 4.33
CA GLN A 138 -11.49 2.46 3.98
C GLN A 138 -12.71 2.64 3.07
N LEU A 139 -12.65 2.01 1.90
CA LEU A 139 -13.73 1.95 0.93
C LEU A 139 -14.38 0.57 1.00
N THR A 140 -15.69 0.52 1.20
CA THR A 140 -16.46 -0.73 1.17
C THR A 140 -17.48 -0.67 0.05
N PHE A 141 -17.38 -1.59 -0.89
CA PHE A 141 -18.22 -1.69 -2.06
C PHE A 141 -19.28 -2.74 -1.79
N LEU A 142 -20.55 -2.37 -1.95
CA LEU A 142 -21.67 -3.30 -1.96
C LEU A 142 -22.04 -3.57 -3.41
N LEU A 143 -22.15 -4.85 -3.77
CA LEU A 143 -22.51 -5.27 -5.11
C LEU A 143 -24.03 -5.47 -5.22
N THR A 144 -24.52 -5.58 -6.45
CA THR A 144 -25.95 -5.81 -6.74
C THR A 144 -26.42 -7.19 -6.31
N ASP A 145 -25.51 -8.17 -6.16
CA ASP A 145 -25.76 -9.51 -5.63
C ASP A 145 -25.74 -9.58 -4.10
N HIS A 146 -25.68 -8.43 -3.43
CA HIS A 146 -25.55 -8.28 -1.97
C HIS A 146 -24.22 -8.74 -1.37
N SER A 147 -23.25 -9.18 -2.18
CA SER A 147 -21.89 -9.37 -1.70
C SER A 147 -21.21 -8.03 -1.47
N GLN A 148 -20.15 -8.02 -0.66
CA GLN A 148 -19.36 -6.81 -0.41
C GLN A 148 -17.88 -7.11 -0.34
N PHE A 149 -17.06 -6.13 -0.69
CA PHE A 149 -15.63 -6.17 -0.46
C PHE A 149 -15.13 -4.84 0.07
N THR A 150 -14.02 -4.89 0.81
CA THR A 150 -13.44 -3.74 1.48
C THR A 150 -11.99 -3.60 1.07
N ILE A 151 -11.56 -2.36 0.80
CA ILE A 151 -10.19 -2.02 0.45
C ILE A 151 -9.73 -0.84 1.31
N VAL A 152 -8.47 -0.88 1.74
CA VAL A 152 -7.77 0.22 2.41
C VAL A 152 -6.62 0.64 1.49
N PRO A 153 -6.83 1.60 0.58
CA PRO A 153 -5.82 1.95 -0.41
C PRO A 153 -4.57 2.50 0.27
N THR A 154 -3.40 1.98 -0.10
CA THR A 154 -2.13 2.26 0.60
C THR A 154 -1.55 3.66 0.37
N THR A 155 -2.20 4.51 -0.42
CA THR A 155 -1.72 5.87 -0.73
C THR A 155 -2.33 6.89 0.22
N MET A 156 -1.56 7.29 1.24
CA MET A 156 -1.91 8.46 2.08
C MET A 156 -1.86 9.76 1.26
N ASN A 157 -0.90 9.89 0.33
CA ASN A 157 -0.78 11.08 -0.54
C ASN A 157 -1.97 11.27 -1.48
N ALA A 158 -2.82 10.26 -1.67
CA ALA A 158 -3.98 10.35 -2.56
C ALA A 158 -5.06 11.33 -2.07
N ILE A 159 -4.95 11.78 -0.80
CA ILE A 159 -5.79 12.85 -0.24
C ILE A 159 -5.30 14.22 -0.74
N GLU A 160 -3.99 14.43 -0.71
CA GLU A 160 -3.35 15.71 -1.07
C GLU A 160 -3.38 15.98 -2.58
N ASP A 161 -3.22 14.93 -3.39
CA ASP A 161 -3.28 15.06 -4.85
C ASP A 161 -4.73 15.05 -5.40
N GLY A 162 -5.74 14.93 -4.51
CA GLY A 162 -7.17 14.95 -4.85
C GLY A 162 -7.68 13.69 -5.55
N THR A 163 -6.86 12.64 -5.67
CA THR A 163 -7.24 11.40 -6.38
C THR A 163 -8.42 10.70 -5.72
N TYR A 164 -8.50 10.70 -4.38
CA TYR A 164 -9.69 10.18 -3.68
C TYR A 164 -10.95 10.93 -4.07
N LYS A 165 -10.90 12.26 -4.12
CA LYS A 165 -12.07 13.08 -4.48
C LYS A 165 -12.49 12.81 -5.92
N ALA A 166 -11.55 12.80 -6.86
CA ALA A 166 -11.83 12.46 -8.27
C ALA A 166 -12.44 11.05 -8.42
N PHE A 167 -11.94 10.07 -7.66
CA PHE A 167 -12.47 8.71 -7.67
C PHE A 167 -13.93 8.66 -7.18
N ILE A 168 -14.25 9.35 -6.08
CA ILE A 168 -15.61 9.40 -5.54
C ILE A 168 -16.55 10.15 -6.49
N ASP A 169 -16.13 11.31 -7.01
CA ASP A 169 -16.93 12.11 -7.94
C ASP A 169 -17.27 11.32 -9.21
N TYR A 170 -16.33 10.55 -9.75
CA TYR A 170 -16.58 9.68 -10.91
C TYR A 170 -17.62 8.59 -10.62
N ILE A 171 -17.59 8.01 -9.41
CA ILE A 171 -18.53 6.97 -9.01
C ILE A 171 -19.93 7.53 -8.85
N GLU A 172 -20.07 8.71 -8.25
CA GLU A 172 -21.36 9.41 -8.19
C GLU A 172 -21.89 9.74 -9.59
N GLN A 173 -21.01 10.16 -10.52
CA GLN A 173 -21.38 10.38 -11.93
C GLN A 173 -21.85 9.10 -12.66
N CYS A 174 -21.42 7.92 -12.19
CA CYS A 174 -21.92 6.63 -12.70
C CYS A 174 -23.30 6.25 -12.12
N GLY A 175 -23.89 7.08 -11.25
CA GLY A 175 -25.17 6.81 -10.59
C GLY A 175 -25.06 5.87 -9.38
N ILE A 176 -23.85 5.59 -8.91
CA ILE A 176 -23.60 4.76 -7.74
C ILE A 176 -23.71 5.63 -6.49
N THR A 177 -24.47 5.17 -5.49
CA THR A 177 -24.66 5.95 -4.26
C THR A 177 -23.41 5.88 -3.37
N VAL A 178 -22.97 7.02 -2.86
CA VAL A 178 -21.87 7.11 -1.89
C VAL A 178 -22.43 7.42 -0.51
N ILE A 179 -22.18 6.53 0.45
CA ILE A 179 -22.53 6.68 1.86
C ILE A 179 -21.30 7.16 2.62
N ASP A 180 -21.35 8.40 3.08
CA ASP A 180 -20.30 9.03 3.87
C ASP A 180 -20.81 9.35 5.28
N LYS A 181 -20.89 8.33 6.15
CA LYS A 181 -21.44 8.47 7.51
C LYS A 181 -20.68 9.48 8.36
N TYR A 182 -19.38 9.66 8.09
CA TYR A 182 -18.47 10.46 8.92
C TYR A 182 -18.09 11.79 8.25
N ASN A 183 -18.75 12.19 7.16
CA ASN A 183 -18.45 13.42 6.40
C ASN A 183 -16.99 13.55 5.92
N ILE A 184 -16.33 12.41 5.65
CA ILE A 184 -14.93 12.30 5.22
C ILE A 184 -14.73 12.86 3.80
N CYS A 185 -15.75 12.80 2.93
CA CYS A 185 -15.67 13.26 1.54
C CYS A 185 -15.15 14.69 1.41
N SER A 186 -15.52 15.55 2.36
CA SER A 186 -15.10 16.96 2.41
C SER A 186 -13.59 17.14 2.61
N LEU A 187 -12.89 16.10 3.08
CA LEU A 187 -11.47 16.12 3.42
C LEU A 187 -10.61 15.43 2.35
N LEU A 188 -11.21 14.81 1.32
CA LEU A 188 -10.54 13.99 0.29
C LEU A 188 -9.73 14.79 -0.75
N SER A 189 -9.68 16.11 -0.61
CA SER A 189 -8.87 17.03 -1.43
C SER A 189 -8.07 18.02 -0.57
N GLY A 190 -7.89 17.70 0.72
CA GLY A 190 -7.20 18.54 1.70
C GLY A 190 -5.80 18.02 2.05
N ASN A 191 -5.36 18.30 3.28
CA ASN A 191 -4.10 17.78 3.82
C ASN A 191 -4.37 16.52 4.68
N VAL A 192 -3.48 15.52 4.60
CA VAL A 192 -3.49 14.32 5.44
C VAL A 192 -3.51 14.64 6.93
N ASP A 193 -2.84 15.69 7.38
CA ASP A 193 -2.83 16.13 8.78
C ASP A 193 -4.21 16.63 9.23
N SER A 194 -4.91 17.38 8.37
CA SER A 194 -6.28 17.83 8.63
C SER A 194 -7.24 16.65 8.71
N PHE A 195 -7.10 15.67 7.82
CA PHE A 195 -7.85 14.42 7.87
C PHE A 195 -7.60 13.67 9.20
N ASN A 196 -6.33 13.45 9.56
CA ASN A 196 -5.99 12.76 10.81
C ASN A 196 -6.50 13.50 12.05
N THR A 197 -6.46 14.84 12.06
CA THR A 197 -6.94 15.66 13.18
C THR A 197 -8.46 15.55 13.32
N TYR A 198 -9.19 15.67 12.21
CA TYR A 198 -10.64 15.54 12.20
C TYR A 198 -11.12 14.18 12.73
N ILE A 199 -10.50 13.09 12.28
CA ILE A 199 -10.84 11.75 12.76
C ILE A 199 -10.53 11.59 14.25
N LYS A 200 -9.41 12.15 14.75
CA LYS A 200 -9.10 12.14 16.20
C LYS A 200 -10.17 12.86 17.02
N GLU A 201 -10.68 13.98 16.52
CA GLU A 201 -11.73 14.75 17.20
C GLU A 201 -13.07 14.00 17.18
N LEU A 202 -13.44 13.40 16.05
CA LEU A 202 -14.61 12.52 15.96
C LEU A 202 -14.56 11.39 16.98
N GLU A 203 -13.42 10.69 17.09
CA GLU A 203 -13.26 9.61 18.07
C GLU A 203 -13.30 10.09 19.52
N ARG A 204 -12.83 11.30 19.81
CA ARG A 204 -12.95 11.90 21.14
C ARG A 204 -14.41 12.22 21.46
N GLY A 205 -15.15 12.81 20.51
CA GLY A 205 -16.57 13.10 20.67
C GLY A 205 -17.40 11.84 20.92
N MET A 206 -17.19 10.79 20.13
CA MET A 206 -17.89 9.50 20.27
C MET A 206 -17.58 8.74 21.57
N LYS A 207 -16.52 9.10 22.30
CA LYS A 207 -16.23 8.51 23.63
C LYS A 207 -17.01 9.17 24.77
N HIS A 208 -17.66 10.30 24.50
CA HIS A 208 -18.41 11.07 25.48
C HIS A 208 -19.94 10.94 25.30
N ASP A 209 -20.38 10.12 24.35
CA ASP A 209 -21.76 9.64 24.17
C ASP A 209 -21.88 8.19 24.65
#